data_AF-A0A450YHJ6-F1
#
_entry.id   AF-A0A450YHJ6-F1
#
_cell.length_a   1.000
_cell.length_b   1.000
_cell.length_c   1.000
_cell.angle_alpha   90.00
_cell.angle_beta   90.00
_cell.angle_gamma   90.00
#
_symmetry.space_group_name_H-M   'P 1'
#
loop_
_entity.id
_entity.type
_entity.pdbx_description
1 polymer ?
#
loop_
_entity_poly.entity_id
_entity_poly.type
_entity_poly.pdbx_seq_one_letter_code
_entity_poly.pdbx_strand_id
1 'polypeptide(L)'
;MAKFPKAESKIQSPVHEIISGLEAHPGTFPDPPVSAEDLKKLLDTYVGSFDAAKDKQAEASHAIDTKNADLETTVDAAKRPPCATFSLAY
;
A
#
# COMPACT_ATOMS: atom_id res chain seq x y z
N MET A 1 16.54 25.28 -8.23
CA MET A 1 16.42 23.96 -8.89
C MET A 1 15.06 23.39 -8.55
N ALA A 2 14.25 23.00 -9.54
CA ALA A 2 12.98 22.33 -9.28
C ALA A 2 13.24 21.02 -8.54
N LYS A 3 12.71 20.88 -7.31
CA LYS A 3 12.82 19.62 -6.55
C LYS A 3 11.78 18.66 -7.11
N PHE A 4 12.25 17.54 -7.63
CA PHE A 4 11.35 16.44 -7.98
C PHE A 4 10.57 16.02 -6.71
N PRO A 5 9.24 15.83 -6.80
CA PRO A 5 8.45 15.39 -5.66
C PRO A 5 9.00 14.05 -5.14
N LYS A 6 9.21 13.94 -3.83
CA LYS A 6 9.60 12.67 -3.17
C LYS A 6 8.40 11.85 -2.69
N ALA A 7 7.20 12.44 -2.72
CA ALA A 7 5.98 11.75 -2.34
C ALA A 7 5.59 10.78 -3.47
N GLU A 8 5.51 9.50 -3.15
CA GLU A 8 5.20 8.40 -4.06
C GLU A 8 4.02 8.68 -5.01
N SER A 9 2.89 9.11 -4.46
CA SER A 9 1.68 9.44 -5.25
C SER A 9 1.86 10.61 -6.21
N LYS A 10 2.89 11.44 -6.00
CA LYS A 10 3.21 12.61 -6.84
C LYS A 10 4.32 12.32 -7.85
N ILE A 11 4.92 11.13 -7.85
CA ILE A 11 6.00 10.75 -8.78
C ILE A 11 5.45 10.12 -10.06
N GLN A 12 4.32 9.40 -9.99
CA GLN A 12 3.74 8.73 -11.17
C GLN A 12 3.32 9.73 -12.27
N SER A 13 2.64 10.82 -11.90
CA SER A 13 2.15 11.81 -12.87
C SER A 13 3.29 12.51 -13.64
N PRO A 14 4.34 13.04 -12.99
CA PRO A 14 5.49 13.61 -13.69
C PRO A 14 6.24 12.62 -14.58
N VAL A 15 6.40 11.36 -14.14
CA VAL A 15 7.10 10.34 -14.94
C VAL A 15 6.30 9.99 -16.20
N HIS A 16 4.97 9.87 -16.08
CA HIS A 16 4.10 9.62 -17.24
C HIS A 16 4.11 10.79 -18.25
N GLU A 17 4.16 12.02 -17.76
CA GLU A 17 4.31 13.21 -18.61
C GLU A 17 5.66 13.23 -19.36
N ILE A 18 6.75 12.84 -18.68
CA ILE A 18 8.08 12.75 -19.31
C ILE A 18 8.10 11.68 -20.40
N ILE A 19 7.55 10.49 -20.12
CA ILE A 19 7.42 9.41 -21.12
C ILE A 19 6.63 9.90 -22.33
N SER A 20 5.46 10.49 -22.10
CA SER A 20 4.59 11.01 -23.17
C SER A 20 5.28 12.10 -24.00
N GLY A 21 6.05 13.00 -23.35
CA GLY A 21 6.80 14.05 -24.03
C GLY A 21 7.96 13.53 -24.88
N LEU A 22 8.68 12.51 -24.39
CA LEU A 22 9.76 11.85 -25.13
C LEU A 22 9.22 11.08 -26.35
N GLU A 23 8.06 10.42 -26.22
CA GLU A 23 7.40 9.73 -27.33
C GLU A 23 6.81 10.69 -28.37
N ALA A 24 6.24 11.82 -27.94
CA ALA A 24 5.59 12.79 -28.83
C ALA A 24 6.59 13.67 -29.61
N HIS A 25 7.82 13.82 -29.11
CA HIS A 25 8.83 14.71 -29.68
C HIS A 25 10.20 14.03 -29.90
N PRO A 26 10.26 12.97 -30.73
CA PRO A 26 11.50 12.24 -30.99
C PRO A 26 12.58 13.08 -31.70
N GLY A 27 12.19 14.15 -32.39
CA GLY A 27 13.13 15.06 -33.07
C GLY A 27 13.73 16.16 -32.18
N THR A 28 13.18 16.40 -30.98
CA THR A 28 13.65 17.44 -30.06
C THR A 28 14.77 16.94 -29.13
N PHE A 29 14.81 15.62 -28.90
CA PHE A 29 15.80 14.93 -28.08
C PHE A 29 16.43 13.81 -28.91
N PRO A 30 17.45 14.11 -29.74
CA PRO A 30 18.04 13.12 -30.65
C PRO A 30 18.83 12.01 -29.93
N ASP A 31 19.22 12.21 -28.66
CA ASP A 31 19.93 11.23 -27.85
C ASP A 31 19.61 11.43 -26.35
N PRO A 32 18.40 11.04 -25.91
CA PRO A 32 18.03 11.18 -24.51
C PRO A 32 18.79 10.14 -23.67
N PRO A 33 19.42 10.52 -22.54
CA PRO A 33 20.20 9.60 -21.71
C PRO A 33 19.38 8.49 -21.06
N VAL A 34 18.06 8.63 -21.05
CA VAL A 34 17.12 7.57 -20.65
C VAL A 34 16.01 7.52 -21.69
N SER A 35 15.76 6.34 -22.25
CA SER A 35 14.69 6.15 -23.23
C SER A 35 13.32 6.16 -22.54
N ALA A 36 12.27 6.50 -23.31
CA ALA A 36 10.89 6.40 -22.83
C ALA A 36 10.53 4.96 -22.41
N GLU A 37 11.06 3.95 -23.11
CA GLU A 37 10.85 2.54 -22.81
C GLU A 37 11.49 2.13 -21.47
N ASP A 38 12.68 2.62 -21.16
CA ASP A 38 13.35 2.30 -19.88
C ASP A 38 12.64 2.96 -18.70
N LEU A 39 12.19 4.21 -18.86
CA LEU A 39 11.36 4.88 -17.85
C LEU A 39 10.03 4.17 -17.63
N LYS A 40 9.42 3.64 -18.70
CA LYS A 40 8.18 2.87 -18.60
C LYS A 40 8.37 1.56 -17.82
N LYS A 41 9.46 0.82 -18.07
CA LYS A 41 9.80 -0.40 -17.32
C LYS A 41 10.06 -0.12 -15.83
N LEU A 42 10.76 0.99 -15.52
CA LEU A 42 10.99 1.43 -14.14
C LEU A 42 9.68 1.78 -13.43
N LEU A 43 8.77 2.49 -14.12
CA LEU A 43 7.46 2.83 -13.58
C LEU A 43 6.60 1.59 -13.32
N ASP A 44 6.60 0.62 -14.25
CA ASP A 44 5.85 -0.64 -14.11
C ASP A 44 6.36 -1.47 -12.91
N THR A 45 7.69 -1.59 -12.77
CA THR A 45 8.33 -2.25 -11.61
C THR A 45 7.94 -1.59 -10.29
N TYR A 46 7.90 -0.25 -10.29
CA TYR A 46 7.48 0.53 -9.12
C TYR A 46 6.01 0.31 -8.78
N VAL A 47 5.11 0.34 -9.76
CA VAL A 47 3.68 0.08 -9.57
C VAL A 47 3.47 -1.32 -9.00
N GLY A 48 4.15 -2.34 -9.54
CA GLY A 48 4.07 -3.70 -9.00
C GLY A 48 4.52 -3.81 -7.55
N SER A 49 5.59 -3.09 -7.17
CA SER A 49 6.06 -3.04 -5.77
C SER A 49 5.08 -2.30 -4.85
N PHE A 50 4.42 -1.26 -5.37
CA PHE A 50 3.44 -0.47 -4.65
C PHE A 50 2.15 -1.28 -4.38
N ASP A 51 1.64 -1.99 -5.39
CA ASP A 51 0.48 -2.86 -5.23
C ASP A 51 0.77 -4.00 -4.24
N ALA A 52 1.94 -4.64 -4.34
CA ALA A 52 2.35 -5.67 -3.39
C ALA A 52 2.46 -5.14 -1.93
N ALA A 53 2.89 -3.88 -1.76
CA ALA A 53 2.92 -3.25 -0.45
C ALA A 53 1.51 -2.97 0.09
N LYS A 54 0.60 -2.52 -0.77
CA LYS A 54 -0.81 -2.31 -0.42
C LYS A 54 -1.51 -3.60 -0.02
N ASP A 55 -1.29 -4.68 -0.76
CA ASP A 55 -1.88 -5.99 -0.45
C ASP A 55 -1.43 -6.45 0.93
N LYS A 56 -0.13 -6.41 1.22
CA LYS A 56 0.41 -6.75 2.55
C LYS A 56 -0.12 -5.85 3.65
N GLN A 57 -0.33 -4.56 3.36
CA GLN A 57 -0.93 -3.63 4.32
C GLN A 57 -2.40 -4.00 4.60
N ALA A 58 -3.16 -4.39 3.58
CA ALA A 58 -4.53 -4.85 3.73
C ALA A 58 -4.60 -6.15 4.54
N GLU A 59 -3.72 -7.11 4.27
CA GLU A 59 -3.58 -8.35 5.05
C GLU A 59 -3.25 -8.07 6.51
N ALA A 60 -2.30 -7.16 6.76
CA ALA A 60 -1.94 -6.75 8.12
C ALA A 60 -3.13 -6.09 8.85
N SER A 61 -3.87 -5.19 8.18
CA SER A 61 -5.07 -4.57 8.75
C SER A 61 -6.11 -5.63 9.11
N HIS A 62 -6.39 -6.55 8.20
CA HIS A 62 -7.36 -7.63 8.43
C HIS A 62 -6.95 -8.54 9.60
N ALA A 63 -5.66 -8.86 9.74
CA ALA A 63 -5.15 -9.64 10.86
C ALA A 63 -5.30 -8.88 12.20
N ILE A 64 -5.08 -7.56 12.21
CA ILE A 64 -5.28 -6.73 13.39
C ILE A 64 -6.77 -6.65 13.76
N ASP A 65 -7.65 -6.50 12.79
CA ASP A 65 -9.10 -6.45 13.02
C ASP A 65 -9.60 -7.78 13.59
N THR A 66 -9.13 -8.91 13.07
CA THR A 66 -9.45 -10.25 13.60
C THR A 66 -8.98 -10.40 15.04
N LYS A 67 -7.72 -10.04 15.33
CA LYS A 67 -7.17 -10.07 16.70
C LYS A 67 -7.98 -9.20 17.65
N ASN A 68 -8.43 -8.03 17.21
CA ASN A 68 -9.24 -7.14 18.03
C ASN A 68 -10.62 -7.75 18.30
N ALA A 69 -11.25 -8.38 17.31
CA ALA A 69 -12.52 -9.10 17.49
C ALA A 69 -12.39 -10.27 18.49
N ASP A 70 -11.28 -11.03 18.42
CA ASP A 70 -10.99 -12.11 19.38
C ASP A 70 -10.76 -11.57 20.79
N LEU A 71 -10.08 -10.42 20.90
CA LEU A 71 -9.86 -9.75 22.18
C LEU A 71 -11.18 -9.27 22.78
N GLU A 72 -12.06 -8.65 21.98
CA GLU A 72 -13.39 -8.25 22.42
C GLU A 72 -14.20 -9.46 22.91
N THR A 73 -14.20 -10.56 22.15
CA THR A 73 -14.85 -11.81 22.55
C THR A 73 -14.32 -12.34 23.88
N THR A 74 -13.01 -12.27 24.09
CA THR A 74 -12.35 -12.70 25.34
C THR A 74 -12.73 -11.79 26.51
N VAL A 75 -12.77 -10.48 26.29
CA VAL A 75 -13.18 -9.50 27.29
C VAL A 75 -14.65 -9.69 27.66
N ASP A 76 -15.52 -9.95 26.70
CA ASP A 76 -16.94 -10.25 26.94
C ASP A 76 -17.12 -11.55 27.75
N ALA A 77 -16.35 -12.59 27.42
CA ALA A 77 -16.34 -13.83 28.20
C ALA A 77 -15.85 -13.61 29.64
N ALA A 78 -14.82 -12.78 29.85
CA ALA A 78 -14.29 -12.47 31.18
C ALA A 78 -15.21 -11.56 32.00
N LYS A 79 -16.00 -10.70 31.36
CA LYS A 79 -17.01 -9.85 32.02
C LYS A 79 -18.25 -10.63 32.44
N ARG A 80 -18.54 -11.79 31.84
CA ARG A 80 -19.60 -12.66 32.33
C ARG A 80 -19.17 -13.24 33.69
N PRO A 81 -19.96 -13.02 34.76
CA PRO A 81 -19.66 -13.66 36.03
C PRO A 81 -19.70 -15.19 35.86
N PRO A 82 -18.96 -15.97 36.68
CA PRO A 82 -19.10 -17.42 36.75
C PRO A 82 -20.46 -17.81 37.38
N CYS A 83 -21.56 -17.39 36.76
CA CYS A 83 -22.93 -17.71 37.14
C CYS A 83 -23.41 -18.93 36.33
N ALA A 84 -22.77 -20.07 36.58
CA ALA A 84 -23.34 -21.38 36.30
C ALA A 84 -22.81 -22.48 37.23
N THR A 85 -21.72 -22.24 37.98
CA THR A 85 -21.12 -23.25 38.88
C THR A 85 -20.99 -22.81 40.34
N PHE A 86 -21.30 -21.56 40.70
CA PHE A 86 -21.29 -21.10 42.10
C PHE A 86 -22.70 -21.02 42.72
N SER A 87 -23.60 -21.92 42.33
CA SER A 87 -24.93 -22.05 42.94
C SER A 87 -25.31 -23.52 43.04
N LEU A 88 -24.60 -24.27 43.90
CA LEU A 88 -25.16 -25.35 44.73
C LEU A 88 -24.02 -25.94 45.60
N ALA A 89 -23.80 -25.36 46.76
CA ALA A 89 -23.22 -26.07 47.90
C ALA A 89 -23.77 -25.38 49.15
N TYR A 90 -24.98 -25.83 49.51
CA TYR A 90 -25.51 -25.74 50.86
C TYR A 90 -24.77 -26.74 51.75
#